data_AF-A0A852G578-F1
#
_entry.id   AF-A0A852G578-F1
#
_cell.length_a   1.000
_cell.length_b   1.000
_cell.length_c   1.000
_cell.angle_alpha   90.00
_cell.angle_beta   90.00
_cell.angle_gamma   90.00
#
_symmetry.space_group_name_H-M   'P 1'
#
loop_
_entity.id
_entity.type
_entity.pdbx_description
1 polymer ?
#
loop_
_entity_poly.entity_id
_entity_poly.type
_entity_poly.pdbx_seq_one_letter_code
_entity_poly.pdbx_strand_id
1 'polypeptide(L)'
;AGHVQLDSRPILPTKDGNENITEVDALNIRQTLDPAVKYKMDHQRRGVALIFNHEHFFWRLKLPDRRGTMADRNNLNRTFTDLGFEVRLFDDMNKEDVQQRIYEASTEDHSNADCFVCVFLSHGEDDHIYARDDKIEIQTMTDMFRGDKCQSLVGKPKIFIIQ
;
A
#
# COMPACT_ATOMS: atom_id res chain seq x y z
N ALA A 1 39.37 15.33 23.23
CA ALA A 1 39.30 14.96 21.80
C ALA A 1 38.81 13.51 21.73
N GLY A 2 37.52 13.31 21.45
CA GLY A 2 36.90 11.99 21.38
C GLY A 2 36.74 11.59 19.91
N HIS A 3 37.40 10.51 19.51
CA HIS A 3 37.34 9.94 18.17
C HIS A 3 35.98 9.26 17.97
N VAL A 4 35.20 9.68 16.98
CA VAL A 4 34.02 8.94 16.51
C VAL A 4 34.49 7.90 15.51
N GLN A 5 34.27 6.63 15.81
CA GLN A 5 34.59 5.51 14.93
C GLN A 5 33.43 5.33 13.94
N LEU A 6 33.68 5.67 12.66
CA LEU A 6 32.79 5.38 11.54
C LEU A 6 32.96 3.90 11.17
N ASP A 7 32.00 3.06 11.56
CA ASP A 7 31.92 1.66 11.13
C ASP A 7 31.30 1.60 9.71
N SER A 8 32.01 2.13 8.72
CA SER A 8 31.68 1.93 7.31
C SER A 8 32.11 0.52 6.90
N ARG A 9 31.27 -0.48 7.16
CA ARG A 9 31.46 -1.82 6.59
C ARG A 9 31.10 -1.78 5.10
N PRO A 10 31.92 -2.35 4.20
CA PRO A 10 31.54 -2.54 2.82
C PRO A 10 30.36 -3.52 2.74
N ILE A 11 29.40 -3.21 1.86
CA ILE A 11 28.26 -4.09 1.56
C ILE A 11 28.82 -5.39 0.97
N LEU A 12 28.66 -6.48 1.72
CA LEU A 12 28.93 -7.83 1.21
C LEU A 12 27.84 -8.18 0.19
N PRO A 13 28.19 -8.68 -1.00
CA PRO A 13 27.19 -9.16 -1.95
C PRO A 13 26.55 -10.43 -1.39
N THR A 14 25.25 -10.36 -1.09
CA THR A 14 24.42 -11.54 -0.82
C THR A 14 24.24 -12.33 -2.10
N LYS A 15 24.37 -13.66 -2.00
CA LYS A 15 24.40 -14.59 -3.13
C LYS A 15 23.03 -15.10 -3.58
N ASP A 16 21.96 -14.41 -3.19
CA ASP A 16 20.60 -14.74 -3.61
C ASP A 16 20.05 -13.58 -4.44
N GLY A 17 19.63 -13.90 -5.66
CA GLY A 17 19.19 -12.97 -6.71
C GLY A 17 17.86 -12.26 -6.44
N ASN A 18 17.62 -11.81 -5.21
CA ASN A 18 16.60 -10.82 -4.92
C ASN A 18 17.23 -9.45 -5.13
N GLU A 19 17.05 -8.91 -6.33
CA GLU A 19 17.29 -7.49 -6.59
C GLU A 19 16.54 -6.71 -5.52
N ASN A 20 17.28 -5.92 -4.72
CA ASN A 20 16.67 -4.94 -3.83
C ASN A 20 15.75 -4.07 -4.68
N ILE A 21 14.44 -4.26 -4.53
CA ILE A 21 13.40 -3.57 -5.28
C ILE A 21 13.45 -2.11 -4.83
N THR A 22 14.36 -1.36 -5.44
CA THR A 22 14.44 0.07 -5.26
C THR A 22 13.29 0.63 -6.10
N GLU A 23 12.44 1.43 -5.47
CA GLU A 23 11.37 2.14 -6.18
C GLU A 23 12.00 2.83 -7.41
N VAL A 24 11.44 2.62 -8.60
CA VAL A 24 11.90 3.32 -9.82
C VAL A 24 11.73 4.84 -9.72
N ASP A 25 11.00 5.28 -8.68
CA ASP A 25 10.77 6.67 -8.28
C ASP A 25 11.87 7.22 -7.36
N ALA A 26 12.82 6.38 -6.91
CA ALA A 26 13.93 6.83 -6.09
C ALA A 26 14.81 7.76 -6.94
N LEU A 27 14.68 9.05 -6.67
CA LEU A 27 15.54 10.08 -7.25
C LEU A 27 16.99 9.59 -7.11
N ASN A 28 17.68 9.44 -8.24
CA ASN A 28 19.07 8.99 -8.34
C ASN A 28 20.00 10.10 -7.88
N ILE A 29 19.76 10.60 -6.67
CA ILE A 29 20.47 11.70 -6.09
C ILE A 29 21.27 11.13 -4.93
N ARG A 30 22.59 11.14 -5.11
CA ARG A 30 23.52 11.21 -3.98
C ARG A 30 23.23 12.51 -3.23
N GLN A 31 22.16 12.54 -2.45
CA GLN A 31 21.73 13.70 -1.69
C GLN A 31 22.01 13.44 -0.23
N THR A 32 22.80 14.33 0.36
CA THR A 32 22.69 14.65 1.78
C THR A 32 21.21 14.73 2.14
N LEU A 33 20.72 13.72 2.87
CA LEU A 33 19.33 13.68 3.35
C LEU A 33 19.15 14.87 4.29
N ASP A 34 18.50 15.93 3.81
CA ASP A 34 18.03 16.99 4.70
C ASP A 34 16.83 16.43 5.48
N PRO A 35 16.92 16.29 6.82
CA PRO A 35 15.84 15.75 7.64
C PRO A 35 14.58 16.62 7.61
N ALA A 36 14.63 17.83 7.06
CA ALA A 36 13.48 18.70 6.90
C ALA A 36 12.64 18.44 5.63
N VAL A 37 13.11 17.62 4.69
CA VAL A 37 12.38 17.32 3.44
C VAL A 37 11.09 16.58 3.75
N LYS A 38 9.98 17.07 3.19
CA LYS A 38 8.62 16.53 3.39
C LYS A 38 7.90 16.42 2.05
N TYR A 39 6.97 15.47 1.95
CA TYR A 39 6.04 15.42 0.83
C TYR A 39 5.21 16.71 0.75
N LYS A 40 4.92 17.14 -0.48
CA LYS A 40 4.03 18.25 -0.76
C LYS A 40 2.58 17.78 -0.59
N MET A 41 1.89 18.28 0.43
CA MET A 41 0.56 17.85 0.88
C MET A 41 -0.49 18.98 0.83
N ASP A 42 -0.38 19.86 -0.17
CA ASP A 42 -1.20 21.07 -0.38
C ASP A 42 -1.99 21.04 -1.71
N HIS A 43 -2.21 19.86 -2.29
CA HIS A 43 -3.10 19.70 -3.45
C HIS A 43 -4.58 19.87 -3.04
N GLN A 44 -5.45 19.94 -4.04
CA GLN A 44 -6.88 20.18 -3.82
C GLN A 44 -7.57 19.09 -3.00
N ARG A 45 -7.13 17.83 -3.13
CA ARG A 45 -7.68 16.68 -2.41
C ARG A 45 -6.57 15.96 -1.66
N ARG A 46 -6.90 15.37 -0.50
CA ARG A 46 -5.96 14.45 0.18
C ARG A 46 -5.68 13.22 -0.69
N GLY A 47 -6.74 12.65 -1.27
CA GLY A 47 -6.68 11.49 -2.14
C GLY A 47 -7.73 10.44 -1.79
N VAL A 48 -7.59 9.26 -2.40
CA VAL A 48 -8.51 8.13 -2.22
C VAL A 48 -7.96 7.15 -1.19
N ALA A 49 -8.84 6.63 -0.33
CA ALA A 49 -8.55 5.54 0.59
C ALA A 49 -9.45 4.34 0.28
N LEU A 50 -8.87 3.27 -0.26
CA LEU A 50 -9.59 2.00 -0.47
C LEU A 50 -9.50 1.15 0.80
N ILE A 51 -10.61 0.58 1.24
CA ILE A 51 -10.63 -0.35 2.39
C ILE A 51 -11.37 -1.61 1.97
N PHE A 52 -10.62 -2.69 1.82
CA PHE A 52 -11.12 -4.03 1.56
C PHE A 52 -11.23 -4.79 2.90
N ASN A 53 -12.45 -5.16 3.24
CA ASN A 53 -12.79 -5.84 4.48
C ASN A 53 -13.32 -7.24 4.17
N HIS A 54 -12.58 -8.27 4.59
CA HIS A 54 -12.99 -9.66 4.42
C HIS A 54 -13.27 -10.27 5.80
N GLU A 55 -14.54 -10.57 6.05
CA GLU A 55 -15.01 -11.27 7.23
C GLU A 55 -15.30 -12.74 6.92
N HIS A 56 -15.94 -13.00 5.78
CA HIS A 56 -16.43 -14.32 5.39
C HIS A 56 -15.71 -14.86 4.15
N PHE A 57 -15.31 -16.12 4.23
CA PHE A 57 -14.52 -16.81 3.20
C PHE A 57 -15.24 -18.06 2.70
N PHE A 58 -14.97 -18.48 1.47
CA PHE A 58 -15.52 -19.73 0.98
C PHE A 58 -14.98 -20.93 1.75
N TRP A 59 -15.88 -21.85 2.10
CA TRP A 59 -15.61 -23.04 2.91
C TRP A 59 -14.41 -23.88 2.41
N ARG A 60 -14.17 -23.90 1.09
CA ARG A 60 -13.05 -24.63 0.46
C ARG A 60 -11.69 -24.10 0.88
N LEU A 61 -11.60 -22.83 1.26
CA LEU A 61 -10.37 -22.20 1.76
C LEU A 61 -10.05 -22.62 3.20
N LYS A 62 -11.03 -23.18 3.93
CA LYS A 62 -10.88 -23.63 5.34
C LYS A 62 -10.38 -22.53 6.29
N LEU A 63 -10.70 -21.27 5.97
CA LEU A 63 -10.37 -20.11 6.81
C LEU A 63 -11.53 -19.80 7.77
N PRO A 64 -11.24 -19.44 9.03
CA PRO A 64 -12.26 -19.03 9.98
C PRO A 64 -12.79 -17.62 9.67
N ASP A 65 -14.02 -17.32 10.07
CA ASP A 65 -14.57 -15.96 9.98
C ASP A 65 -13.76 -14.97 10.85
N ARG A 66 -13.53 -13.76 10.34
CA ARG A 66 -12.78 -12.70 11.03
C ARG A 66 -13.68 -11.80 11.87
N ARG A 67 -14.39 -12.39 12.83
CA ARG A 67 -15.32 -11.66 13.71
C ARG A 67 -14.63 -10.48 14.38
N GLY A 68 -15.20 -9.29 14.22
CA GLY A 68 -14.66 -8.04 14.75
C GLY A 68 -14.03 -7.13 13.70
N THR A 69 -13.71 -7.63 12.50
CA THR A 69 -13.15 -6.81 11.40
C THR A 69 -14.03 -5.63 11.00
N MET A 70 -15.35 -5.74 11.22
CA MET A 70 -16.28 -4.63 11.01
C MET A 70 -16.01 -3.43 11.94
N ALA A 71 -15.51 -3.66 13.15
CA ALA A 71 -15.11 -2.58 14.04
C ALA A 71 -13.87 -1.85 13.48
N ASP A 72 -12.88 -2.61 12.99
CA ASP A 72 -11.67 -2.06 12.37
C ASP A 72 -12.00 -1.25 11.12
N ARG A 73 -12.81 -1.82 10.21
CA ARG A 73 -13.31 -1.13 9.01
C ARG A 73 -13.97 0.20 9.36
N ASN A 74 -14.87 0.20 10.35
CA ASN A 74 -15.60 1.41 10.74
C ASN A 74 -14.68 2.46 11.36
N ASN A 75 -13.70 2.03 12.15
CA ASN A 75 -12.72 2.93 12.76
C ASN A 75 -11.80 3.56 11.70
N LEU A 76 -11.33 2.76 10.75
CA LEU A 76 -10.52 3.24 9.63
C LEU A 76 -11.31 4.19 8.73
N ASN A 77 -12.58 3.87 8.43
CA ASN A 77 -13.44 4.76 7.66
C ASN A 77 -13.53 6.16 8.28
N ARG A 78 -13.81 6.23 9.59
CA ARG A 78 -13.86 7.49 10.34
C ARG A 78 -12.51 8.21 10.29
N THR A 79 -11.44 7.49 10.62
CA THR A 79 -10.08 8.05 10.68
C THR A 79 -9.64 8.65 9.34
N PHE A 80 -9.84 7.92 8.23
CA PHE A 80 -9.45 8.42 6.92
C PHE A 80 -10.37 9.53 6.41
N THR A 81 -11.66 9.49 6.75
CA THR A 81 -12.57 10.60 6.46
C THR A 81 -12.13 11.87 7.20
N ASP A 82 -11.78 11.76 8.48
CA ASP A 82 -11.29 12.88 9.30
C ASP A 82 -9.95 13.45 8.79
N LEU A 83 -9.12 12.61 8.17
CA LEU A 83 -7.88 13.01 7.50
C LEU A 83 -8.10 13.63 6.10
N GLY A 84 -9.35 13.66 5.63
CA GLY A 84 -9.77 14.29 4.37
C GLY A 84 -9.73 13.38 3.14
N PHE A 85 -9.63 12.06 3.31
CA PHE A 85 -9.66 11.12 2.20
C PHE A 85 -11.08 10.87 1.69
N GLU A 86 -11.18 10.57 0.40
CA GLU A 86 -12.36 9.94 -0.18
C GLU A 86 -12.30 8.43 0.11
N VAL A 87 -13.05 7.98 1.12
CA VAL A 87 -13.03 6.58 1.56
C VAL A 87 -14.00 5.73 0.74
N ARG A 88 -13.50 4.61 0.21
CA ARG A 88 -14.29 3.61 -0.52
C ARG A 88 -14.19 2.26 0.20
N LEU A 89 -15.33 1.73 0.62
CA LEU A 89 -15.42 0.52 1.43
C LEU A 89 -15.91 -0.66 0.60
N PHE A 90 -15.27 -1.81 0.75
CA PHE A 90 -15.61 -3.03 0.04
C PHE A 90 -15.64 -4.22 1.00
N ASP A 91 -16.74 -4.96 1.01
CA ASP A 91 -16.92 -6.10 1.92
C ASP A 91 -16.99 -7.43 1.15
N ASP A 92 -16.26 -8.44 1.63
CA ASP A 92 -16.29 -9.83 1.14
C ASP A 92 -16.30 -9.95 -0.39
N MET A 93 -15.44 -9.18 -1.06
CA MET A 93 -15.28 -9.24 -2.51
C MET A 93 -14.53 -10.50 -2.94
N ASN A 94 -14.85 -10.99 -4.14
CA ASN A 94 -14.04 -12.02 -4.79
C ASN A 94 -12.76 -11.41 -5.36
N LYS A 95 -11.78 -12.27 -5.65
CA LYS A 95 -10.46 -11.90 -6.18
C LYS A 95 -10.55 -11.02 -7.43
N GLU A 96 -11.38 -11.41 -8.39
CA GLU A 96 -11.55 -10.67 -9.64
C GLU A 96 -12.08 -9.26 -9.38
N ASP A 97 -13.08 -9.12 -8.50
CA ASP A 97 -13.64 -7.82 -8.17
C ASP A 97 -12.64 -6.94 -7.39
N VAL A 98 -11.85 -7.53 -6.48
CA VAL A 98 -10.77 -6.81 -5.79
C VAL A 98 -9.74 -6.29 -6.80
N GLN A 99 -9.27 -7.15 -7.69
CA GLN A 99 -8.30 -6.76 -8.73
C GLN A 99 -8.86 -5.66 -9.63
N GLN A 100 -10.14 -5.76 -10.01
CA GLN A 100 -10.82 -4.75 -10.81
C GLN A 100 -10.88 -3.39 -10.10
N ARG A 101 -11.22 -3.35 -8.81
CA ARG A 101 -11.28 -2.09 -8.04
C ARG A 101 -9.92 -1.44 -7.84
N ILE A 102 -8.88 -2.25 -7.67
CA ILE A 102 -7.52 -1.76 -7.56
C ILE A 102 -7.05 -1.21 -8.91
N TYR A 103 -7.34 -1.93 -10.00
CA TYR A 103 -7.03 -1.49 -11.36
C TYR A 103 -7.71 -0.16 -11.68
N GLU A 104 -9.01 -0.04 -11.43
CA GLU A 104 -9.76 1.21 -11.60
C GLU A 104 -9.09 2.37 -10.85
N ALA A 105 -8.81 2.19 -9.56
CA ALA A 105 -8.13 3.20 -8.77
C ALA A 105 -6.72 3.54 -9.29
N SER A 106 -5.97 2.57 -9.82
CA SER A 106 -4.65 2.83 -10.41
C SER A 106 -4.71 3.64 -11.71
N THR A 107 -5.83 3.57 -12.43
CA THR A 107 -6.06 4.29 -13.70
C THR A 107 -6.75 5.65 -13.53
N GLU A 108 -7.20 5.97 -12.32
CA GLU A 108 -7.77 7.28 -12.00
C GLU A 108 -6.73 8.41 -12.06
N ASP A 109 -7.21 9.64 -12.28
CA ASP A 109 -6.35 10.83 -12.23
C ASP A 109 -6.15 11.29 -10.77
N HIS A 110 -4.93 11.09 -10.27
CA HIS A 110 -4.48 11.53 -8.96
C HIS A 110 -3.68 12.84 -9.00
N SER A 111 -3.65 13.55 -10.13
CA SER A 111 -2.81 14.76 -10.29
C SER A 111 -3.13 15.82 -9.24
N ASN A 112 -4.39 15.94 -8.83
CA ASN A 112 -4.86 16.85 -7.78
C ASN A 112 -4.97 16.23 -6.37
N ALA A 113 -4.50 15.00 -6.18
CA ALA A 113 -4.45 14.34 -4.88
C ALA A 113 -3.06 14.49 -4.24
N ASP A 114 -2.99 14.52 -2.91
CA ASP A 114 -1.71 14.49 -2.19
C ASP A 114 -1.09 13.10 -2.15
N CYS A 115 -1.90 12.07 -1.92
CA CYS A 115 -1.45 10.70 -1.69
C CYS A 115 -2.53 9.65 -1.98
N PHE A 116 -2.15 8.38 -1.88
CA PHE A 116 -3.06 7.24 -2.03
C PHE A 116 -2.92 6.28 -0.85
N VAL A 117 -4.05 5.74 -0.40
CA VAL A 117 -4.11 4.73 0.67
C VAL A 117 -4.91 3.52 0.20
N CYS A 118 -4.39 2.32 0.48
CA CYS A 118 -5.10 1.06 0.30
C CYS A 118 -4.95 0.18 1.54
N VAL A 119 -6.06 -0.29 2.08
CA VAL A 119 -6.11 -1.12 3.28
C VAL A 119 -6.76 -2.46 2.98
N PHE A 120 -6.11 -3.53 3.41
CA PHE A 120 -6.65 -4.89 3.39
C PHE A 120 -6.80 -5.40 4.82
N LEU A 121 -8.04 -5.76 5.18
CA LEU A 121 -8.38 -6.46 6.40
C LEU A 121 -8.79 -7.88 6.00
N SER A 122 -7.87 -8.84 6.08
CA SER A 122 -8.11 -10.22 5.65
C SER A 122 -7.21 -11.24 6.35
N HIS A 123 -7.33 -12.51 6.00
CA HIS A 123 -6.27 -13.48 6.25
C HIS A 123 -5.12 -13.26 5.26
N GLY A 124 -3.92 -13.64 5.65
CA GLY A 124 -2.73 -13.65 4.79
C GLY A 124 -1.94 -14.93 4.94
N GLU A 125 -1.20 -15.28 3.90
CA GLU A 125 -0.25 -16.39 3.87
C GLU A 125 0.95 -15.95 3.01
N ASP A 126 2.14 -15.94 3.60
CA ASP A 126 3.37 -15.42 2.97
C ASP A 126 3.16 -14.04 2.33
N ASP A 127 3.43 -13.92 1.01
CA ASP A 127 3.26 -12.69 0.22
C ASP A 127 1.86 -12.53 -0.38
N HIS A 128 0.86 -13.23 0.17
CA HIS A 128 -0.51 -13.22 -0.31
C HIS A 128 -1.51 -12.75 0.75
N ILE A 129 -2.59 -12.13 0.27
CA ILE A 129 -3.80 -11.87 1.03
C ILE A 129 -4.95 -12.71 0.47
N TYR A 130 -5.90 -13.08 1.31
CA TYR A 130 -7.10 -13.77 0.86
C TYR A 130 -8.18 -12.77 0.44
N ALA A 131 -8.75 -12.96 -0.75
CA ALA A 131 -10.09 -12.48 -1.05
C ALA A 131 -11.11 -13.50 -0.52
N ARG A 132 -12.40 -13.29 -0.79
CA ARG A 132 -13.45 -14.23 -0.36
C ARG A 132 -13.22 -15.66 -0.87
N ASP A 133 -12.69 -15.79 -2.08
CA ASP A 133 -12.75 -17.01 -2.88
C ASP A 133 -11.40 -17.63 -3.25
N ASP A 134 -10.33 -16.82 -3.29
CA ASP A 134 -8.96 -17.21 -3.61
C ASP A 134 -7.95 -16.17 -3.08
N LYS A 135 -6.65 -16.48 -3.14
CA LYS A 135 -5.57 -15.59 -2.70
C LYS A 135 -5.07 -14.66 -3.81
N ILE A 136 -4.61 -13.48 -3.41
CA ILE A 136 -4.04 -12.43 -4.27
C ILE A 136 -2.63 -12.13 -3.77
N GLU A 137 -1.67 -12.15 -4.68
CA GLU A 137 -0.29 -11.74 -4.40
C GLU A 137 -0.24 -10.23 -4.15
N ILE A 138 0.39 -9.82 -3.06
CA ILE A 138 0.49 -8.40 -2.65
C ILE A 138 1.21 -7.60 -3.75
N GLN A 139 2.28 -8.16 -4.31
CA GLN A 139 3.07 -7.52 -5.35
C GLN A 139 2.23 -7.17 -6.58
N THR A 140 1.35 -8.08 -7.02
CA THR A 140 0.45 -7.83 -8.16
C THR A 140 -0.40 -6.57 -7.96
N MET A 141 -0.82 -6.29 -6.72
CA MET A 141 -1.63 -5.11 -6.40
C MET A 141 -0.78 -3.84 -6.31
N THR A 142 0.35 -3.90 -5.62
CA THR A 142 1.22 -2.73 -5.45
C THR A 142 1.88 -2.30 -6.76
N ASP A 143 2.18 -3.26 -7.65
CA ASP A 143 2.81 -3.03 -8.94
C ASP A 143 1.97 -2.18 -9.90
N MET A 144 0.64 -2.10 -9.69
CA MET A 144 -0.24 -1.22 -10.48
C MET A 144 -0.04 0.26 -10.17
N PHE A 145 0.50 0.60 -8.99
CA PHE A 145 0.74 1.98 -8.56
C PHE A 145 2.19 2.43 -8.71
N ARG A 146 3.03 1.63 -9.37
CA ARG A 146 4.41 2.04 -9.69
C ARG A 146 4.40 3.24 -10.64
N GLY A 147 5.43 4.08 -10.55
CA GLY A 147 5.50 5.32 -11.31
C GLY A 147 5.37 5.14 -12.82
N ASP A 148 5.83 4.02 -13.38
CA ASP A 148 5.69 3.72 -14.81
C ASP A 148 4.25 3.44 -15.23
N LYS A 149 3.41 2.92 -14.34
CA LYS A 149 2.00 2.56 -14.61
C LYS A 149 1.00 3.61 -14.11
N CYS A 150 1.27 4.26 -12.99
CA CYS A 150 0.42 5.28 -12.38
C CYS A 150 1.18 6.61 -12.27
N GLN A 151 1.30 7.29 -13.41
CA GLN A 151 2.09 8.53 -13.53
C GLN A 151 1.59 9.67 -12.63
N SER A 152 0.27 9.72 -12.36
CA SER A 152 -0.35 10.77 -11.55
C SER A 152 0.00 10.69 -10.05
N LEU A 153 0.59 9.56 -9.60
CA LEU A 153 1.09 9.33 -8.24
C LEU A 153 2.62 9.35 -8.13
N VAL A 154 3.35 9.64 -9.21
CA VAL A 154 4.82 9.77 -9.15
C VAL A 154 5.23 10.87 -8.18
N GLY A 155 6.17 10.55 -7.28
CA GLY A 155 6.63 11.48 -6.24
C GLY A 155 5.64 11.72 -5.09
N LYS A 156 4.48 11.07 -5.10
CA LYS A 156 3.46 11.11 -4.04
C LYS A 156 3.49 9.82 -3.21
N PRO A 157 3.17 9.88 -1.90
CA PRO A 157 3.20 8.70 -1.07
C PRO A 157 2.04 7.75 -1.39
N LYS A 158 2.37 6.45 -1.47
CA LYS A 158 1.47 5.33 -1.77
C LYS A 158 1.51 4.39 -0.57
N ILE A 159 0.45 4.38 0.23
CA ILE A 159 0.46 3.73 1.55
C ILE A 159 -0.42 2.47 1.49
N PHE A 160 0.17 1.32 1.79
CA PHE A 160 -0.53 0.05 1.89
C PHE A 160 -0.52 -0.44 3.34
N ILE A 161 -1.69 -0.76 3.89
CA ILE A 161 -1.87 -1.29 5.24
C ILE A 161 -2.52 -2.66 5.14
N ILE A 162 -1.91 -3.68 5.74
CA ILE A 162 -2.38 -5.07 5.66
C ILE A 162 -2.52 -5.62 7.07
N GLN A 163 -3.71 -6.14 7.40
CA GLN A 163 -4.09 -6.68 8.70
C GLN A 163 -4.85 -8.01 8.57
#